data_AF-A0A7J2LK69-F1
#
_entry.id   AF-A0A7J2LK69-F1
#
_cell.length_a   1.000
_cell.length_b   1.000
_cell.length_c   1.000
_cell.angle_alpha   90.00
_cell.angle_beta   90.00
_cell.angle_gamma   90.00
#
_symmetry.space_group_name_H-M   'P 1'
#
loop_
_entity.id
_entity.type
_entity.pdbx_description
1 polymer ?
#
loop_
_entity_poly.entity_id
_entity_poly.type
_entity_poly.pdbx_seq_one_letter_code
_entity_poly.pdbx_strand_id
1 'polypeptide(L)'
;MPGAARLYPETDIPPFKIDFEVELPELIEEKVSRYKKLGLSEDLAKKIAKVKSDLFDTALKRFPDLNPRFVADVILSKPIELRRKGYPVDEIKEEIYLKILEYVANEKIAKESVEEILKKAAENKGKVEFKEFFVLSESELKKELKKIVEENPGLPFKALIGKAMQKLRGKAPGKKIVEILRGLC
;
A
#
# COMPACT_ATOMS: atom_id res chain seq x y z
N MET A 1 4.37 9.47 -53.04
CA MET A 1 5.65 9.10 -52.37
C MET A 1 6.27 10.37 -51.81
N PRO A 2 6.62 10.45 -50.52
CA PRO A 2 7.43 11.58 -50.03
C PRO A 2 8.81 11.53 -50.71
N GLY A 3 9.26 12.66 -51.25
CA GLY A 3 10.53 12.78 -51.97
C GLY A 3 11.75 12.70 -51.05
N ALA A 4 12.93 12.50 -51.63
CA ALA A 4 14.19 12.43 -50.88
C ALA A 4 14.44 13.74 -50.12
N ALA A 5 14.51 13.64 -48.79
CA ALA A 5 14.82 14.78 -47.93
C ALA A 5 16.25 15.26 -48.21
N ARG A 6 16.40 16.48 -48.75
CA ARG A 6 17.70 17.13 -48.91
C ARG A 6 18.07 17.77 -47.58
N LEU A 7 18.99 17.16 -46.84
CA LEU A 7 19.53 17.69 -45.59
C LEU A 7 20.94 18.23 -45.84
N TYR A 8 21.17 19.50 -45.48
CA TYR A 8 22.49 20.11 -45.38
C TYR A 8 22.75 20.48 -43.93
N PRO A 9 24.01 20.47 -43.45
CA PRO A 9 24.33 20.92 -42.10
C PRO A 9 23.89 22.37 -41.90
N GLU A 10 23.33 22.66 -40.72
CA GLU A 10 23.09 24.04 -40.33
C GLU A 10 24.44 24.73 -40.14
N THR A 11 24.70 25.77 -40.92
CA THR A 11 25.95 26.54 -40.91
C THR A 11 25.94 27.66 -39.88
N ASP A 12 24.75 28.08 -39.41
CA ASP A 12 24.61 29.16 -38.44
C ASP A 12 24.84 28.70 -36.98
N ILE A 13 24.93 27.39 -36.75
CA ILE A 13 25.10 26.79 -35.43
C ILE A 13 26.49 26.13 -35.33
N PRO A 14 27.36 26.56 -34.40
CA PRO A 14 28.64 25.90 -34.21
C PRO A 14 28.45 24.46 -33.71
N PRO A 15 29.32 23.52 -34.13
CA PRO A 15 29.23 22.14 -33.70
C PRO A 15 29.39 22.01 -32.18
N PHE A 16 28.50 21.25 -31.55
CA PHE A 16 28.55 21.00 -30.11
C PHE A 16 29.35 19.73 -29.81
N LYS A 17 30.42 19.87 -29.02
CA LYS A 17 31.23 18.74 -28.53
C LYS A 17 30.70 18.30 -27.17
N ILE A 18 30.30 17.04 -27.06
CA ILE A 18 29.82 16.45 -25.81
C ILE A 18 31.03 16.03 -24.97
N ASP A 19 31.33 16.79 -23.92
CA ASP A 19 32.47 16.56 -23.01
C ASP A 19 32.02 16.34 -21.55
N PHE A 20 30.79 15.85 -21.33
CA PHE A 20 30.27 15.54 -20.00
C PHE A 20 30.00 14.05 -19.83
N GLU A 21 30.24 13.55 -18.62
CA GLU A 21 29.81 12.22 -18.19
C GLU A 21 28.40 12.30 -17.58
N VAL A 22 27.58 11.29 -17.85
CA VAL A 22 26.23 11.19 -17.29
C VAL A 22 26.13 9.91 -16.49
N GLU A 23 25.60 10.00 -15.27
CA GLU A 23 25.19 8.82 -14.53
C GLU A 23 23.99 8.16 -15.22
N LEU A 24 24.23 7.00 -15.85
CA LEU A 24 23.18 6.24 -16.49
C LEU A 24 22.27 5.62 -15.42
N PRO A 25 20.95 5.87 -15.44
CA PRO A 25 20.03 5.21 -14.55
C PRO A 25 20.01 3.70 -14.86
N GLU A 26 19.78 2.90 -13.82
CA GLU A 26 19.59 1.46 -13.95
C GLU A 26 18.48 1.14 -14.96
N LEU A 27 18.77 0.22 -15.88
CA LEU A 27 17.82 -0.18 -16.91
C LEU A 27 16.62 -0.91 -16.30
N ILE A 28 15.47 -0.85 -16.98
CA ILE A 28 14.26 -1.55 -16.53
C ILE A 28 14.53 -3.06 -16.37
N GLU A 29 15.31 -3.65 -17.27
CA GLU A 29 15.66 -5.09 -17.23
C GLU A 29 16.54 -5.45 -16.04
N GLU A 30 17.46 -4.56 -15.66
CA GLU A 30 18.31 -4.70 -14.48
C GLU A 30 17.46 -4.60 -13.21
N LYS A 31 16.56 -3.61 -13.13
CA LYS A 31 15.57 -3.48 -12.04
C LYS A 31 14.71 -4.73 -11.89
N VAL A 32 14.18 -5.26 -13.00
CA VAL A 32 13.38 -6.51 -12.99
C VAL A 32 14.19 -7.67 -12.43
N SER A 33 15.43 -7.83 -12.87
CA SER A 33 16.33 -8.88 -12.39
C SER A 33 16.62 -8.74 -10.90
N ARG A 34 16.84 -7.51 -10.41
CA ARG A 34 17.01 -7.21 -8.98
C ARG A 34 15.75 -7.55 -8.18
N TYR A 35 14.58 -7.14 -8.65
CA TYR A 35 13.31 -7.41 -7.96
C TYR A 35 12.95 -8.89 -7.91
N LYS A 36 13.30 -9.67 -8.94
CA LYS A 36 13.18 -11.14 -8.89
C LYS A 36 14.06 -11.74 -7.79
N LYS A 37 15.29 -11.25 -7.62
CA LYS A 37 16.19 -11.68 -6.52
C LYS A 37 15.64 -11.33 -5.13
N LEU A 38 14.83 -10.28 -5.02
CA LEU A 38 14.12 -9.90 -3.79
C LEU A 38 12.84 -10.73 -3.52
N GLY A 39 12.52 -11.71 -4.37
CA GLY A 39 11.40 -12.63 -4.18
C GLY A 39 10.09 -12.21 -4.86
N LEU A 40 10.11 -11.23 -5.78
CA LEU A 40 8.94 -10.91 -6.61
C LEU A 40 8.80 -11.90 -7.77
N SER A 41 7.56 -12.19 -8.16
CA SER A 41 7.29 -12.91 -9.41
C SER A 41 7.70 -12.07 -10.61
N GLU A 42 7.97 -12.71 -11.74
CA GLU A 42 8.40 -12.00 -12.95
C GLU A 42 7.40 -10.95 -13.42
N ASP A 43 6.10 -11.26 -13.39
CA ASP A 43 5.05 -10.31 -13.77
C ASP A 43 4.99 -9.11 -12.83
N LEU A 44 5.13 -9.34 -11.52
CA LEU A 44 5.07 -8.29 -10.52
C LEU A 44 6.31 -7.38 -10.60
N ALA A 45 7.50 -7.98 -10.78
CA ALA A 45 8.75 -7.27 -10.99
C ALA A 45 8.71 -6.40 -12.25
N LYS A 46 8.21 -6.93 -13.38
CA LYS A 46 8.06 -6.17 -14.63
C LYS A 46 7.11 -4.98 -14.48
N LYS A 47 5.98 -5.18 -13.80
CA LYS A 47 5.01 -4.10 -13.60
C LYS A 47 5.52 -3.02 -12.65
N ILE A 48 6.17 -3.40 -11.55
CA ILE A 48 6.66 -2.42 -10.58
C ILE A 48 7.84 -1.61 -11.14
N ALA A 49 8.75 -2.26 -11.88
CA ALA A 49 9.87 -1.60 -12.54
C ALA A 49 9.44 -0.56 -13.58
N LYS A 50 8.25 -0.72 -14.19
CA LYS A 50 7.73 0.20 -15.20
C LYS A 50 6.97 1.40 -14.63
N VAL A 51 6.20 1.20 -13.55
CA VAL A 51 5.20 2.20 -13.13
C VAL A 51 5.60 2.93 -11.85
N LYS A 52 6.16 2.22 -10.86
CA LYS A 52 6.39 2.76 -9.51
C LYS A 52 7.71 2.26 -8.90
N SER A 53 8.78 2.23 -9.70
CA SER A 53 10.09 1.74 -9.22
C SER A 53 10.63 2.57 -8.07
N ASP A 54 10.48 3.89 -8.16
CA ASP A 54 11.12 4.81 -7.24
C ASP A 54 10.43 4.79 -5.88
N LEU A 55 9.10 4.71 -5.87
CA LEU A 55 8.30 4.51 -4.66
C LEU A 55 8.63 3.18 -3.99
N PHE A 56 8.76 2.11 -4.77
CA PHE A 56 9.10 0.78 -4.27
C PHE A 56 10.50 0.77 -3.66
N ASP A 57 11.50 1.29 -4.37
CA ASP A 57 12.88 1.39 -3.87
C ASP A 57 12.97 2.26 -2.62
N THR A 58 12.23 3.37 -2.58
CA THR A 58 12.15 4.25 -1.40
C THR A 58 11.52 3.53 -0.21
N ALA A 59 10.45 2.76 -0.43
CA ALA A 59 9.80 1.99 0.61
C ALA A 59 10.73 0.89 1.17
N LEU A 60 11.45 0.16 0.32
CA LEU A 60 12.41 -0.86 0.75
C LEU A 60 13.59 -0.27 1.53
N LYS A 61 14.08 0.91 1.12
CA LYS A 61 15.15 1.61 1.84
C LYS A 61 14.71 2.09 3.22
N ARG A 62 13.47 2.58 3.35
CA ARG A 62 12.93 3.10 4.62
C ARG A 62 12.46 1.98 5.56
N PHE A 63 11.97 0.87 5.01
CA PHE A 63 11.34 -0.21 5.76
C PHE A 63 11.94 -1.58 5.37
N PRO A 64 13.21 -1.85 5.74
CA PRO A 64 13.90 -3.07 5.34
C PRO A 64 13.28 -4.35 5.91
N ASP A 65 12.56 -4.24 7.04
CA ASP A 65 11.91 -5.37 7.71
C ASP A 65 10.65 -5.86 7.00
N LEU A 66 10.11 -5.07 6.07
CA LEU A 66 8.92 -5.45 5.31
C LEU A 66 9.28 -6.40 4.17
N ASN A 67 8.47 -7.44 4.00
CA ASN A 67 8.61 -8.36 2.87
C ASN A 67 8.44 -7.59 1.54
N PRO A 68 9.41 -7.63 0.61
CA PRO A 68 9.33 -6.91 -0.66
C PRO A 68 8.09 -7.23 -1.47
N ARG A 69 7.62 -8.48 -1.43
CA ARG A 69 6.37 -8.89 -2.08
C ARG A 69 5.16 -8.16 -1.51
N PHE A 70 5.08 -8.04 -0.18
CA PHE A 70 3.99 -7.33 0.48
C PHE A 70 4.00 -5.84 0.10
N VAL A 71 5.18 -5.21 0.10
CA VAL A 71 5.34 -3.81 -0.31
C VAL A 71 4.85 -3.60 -1.76
N ALA A 72 5.25 -4.50 -2.67
CA ALA A 72 4.80 -4.46 -4.06
C ALA A 72 3.29 -4.65 -4.19
N ASP A 73 2.70 -5.55 -3.39
CA ASP A 73 1.25 -5.77 -3.39
C ASP A 73 0.47 -4.53 -2.90
N VAL A 74 0.97 -3.83 -1.88
CA VAL A 74 0.33 -2.60 -1.37
C VAL A 74 0.43 -1.45 -2.37
N ILE A 75 1.56 -1.31 -3.05
CA ILE A 75 1.81 -0.21 -3.99
C ILE A 75 1.11 -0.41 -5.34
N LEU A 76 0.94 -1.67 -5.77
CA LEU A 76 0.51 -2.00 -7.13
C LEU A 76 -0.73 -2.91 -7.16
N SER A 77 -0.62 -4.13 -6.62
CA SER A 77 -1.69 -5.15 -6.75
C SER A 77 -3.02 -4.68 -6.15
N LYS A 78 -3.00 -4.20 -4.90
CA LYS A 78 -4.20 -3.72 -4.19
C LYS A 78 -4.85 -2.51 -4.88
N PRO A 79 -4.14 -1.44 -5.27
CA PRO A 79 -4.74 -0.36 -6.03
C PRO A 79 -5.38 -0.81 -7.35
N ILE A 80 -4.77 -1.74 -8.08
CA ILE A 80 -5.36 -2.28 -9.32
C ILE A 80 -6.68 -3.01 -9.03
N GLU A 81 -6.73 -3.82 -7.97
CA GLU A 81 -7.96 -4.50 -7.54
C GLU A 81 -9.05 -3.51 -7.12
N LEU A 82 -8.69 -2.44 -6.40
CA LEU A 82 -9.62 -1.39 -6.00
C LEU A 82 -10.15 -0.61 -7.20
N ARG A 83 -9.29 -0.29 -8.17
CA ARG A 83 -9.72 0.35 -9.42
C ARG A 83 -10.75 -0.51 -10.16
N ARG A 84 -10.55 -1.83 -10.22
CA ARG A 84 -11.52 -2.76 -10.83
C ARG A 84 -12.87 -2.80 -10.08
N LYS A 85 -12.86 -2.52 -8.78
CA LYS A 85 -14.05 -2.39 -7.94
C LYS A 85 -14.70 -0.99 -8.03
N GLY A 86 -14.17 -0.07 -8.84
CA GLY A 86 -14.73 1.26 -9.07
C GLY A 86 -14.19 2.36 -8.15
N TYR A 87 -13.14 2.10 -7.36
CA TYR A 87 -12.57 3.11 -6.47
C TYR A 87 -11.59 4.05 -7.20
N PRO A 88 -11.59 5.37 -6.92
CA PRO A 88 -10.72 6.35 -7.56
C PRO A 88 -9.30 6.35 -6.95
N VAL A 89 -8.55 5.28 -7.21
CA VAL A 89 -7.19 5.09 -6.64
C VAL A 89 -6.14 6.07 -7.15
N ASP A 90 -6.42 6.78 -8.24
CA ASP A 90 -5.52 7.77 -8.84
C ASP A 90 -5.38 9.03 -7.96
N GLU A 91 -6.30 9.23 -7.01
CA GLU A 91 -6.23 10.32 -6.03
C GLU A 91 -5.32 9.99 -4.83
N ILE A 92 -4.83 8.75 -4.72
CA ILE A 92 -3.95 8.33 -3.62
C ILE A 92 -2.51 8.75 -3.94
N LYS A 93 -2.01 9.72 -3.19
CA LYS A 93 -0.62 10.17 -3.29
C LYS A 93 0.38 9.16 -2.76
N GLU A 94 1.61 9.23 -3.24
CA GLU A 94 2.72 8.35 -2.85
C GLU A 94 3.00 8.36 -1.34
N GLU A 95 2.85 9.52 -0.69
CA GLU A 95 3.09 9.66 0.76
C GLU A 95 2.13 8.82 1.60
N ILE A 96 0.92 8.54 1.09
CA ILE A 96 -0.06 7.71 1.79
C ILE A 96 0.41 6.26 1.81
N TYR A 97 0.92 5.75 0.69
CA TYR A 97 1.49 4.41 0.63
C TYR A 97 2.66 4.28 1.61
N LEU A 98 3.56 5.27 1.63
CA LEU A 98 4.69 5.27 2.58
C LEU A 98 4.22 5.30 4.03
N LYS A 99 3.22 6.11 4.38
CA LYS A 99 2.63 6.15 5.74
C LYS A 99 1.97 4.82 6.13
N ILE A 100 1.24 4.19 5.22
CA ILE A 100 0.64 2.87 5.46
C ILE A 100 1.74 1.86 5.80
N LEU A 101 2.80 1.81 4.98
CA LEU A 101 3.92 0.89 5.17
C LEU A 101 4.67 1.20 6.46
N GLU A 102 4.87 2.47 6.81
CA GLU A 102 5.46 2.90 8.08
C GLU A 102 4.67 2.38 9.29
N TYR A 103 3.35 2.52 9.28
CA TYR A 103 2.52 2.05 10.38
C TYR A 103 2.45 0.52 10.48
N VAL A 104 2.53 -0.18 9.35
CA VAL A 104 2.62 -1.65 9.33
C VAL A 104 3.99 -2.12 9.83
N ALA A 105 5.08 -1.45 9.44
CA ALA A 105 6.43 -1.76 9.91
C ALA A 105 6.56 -1.57 11.43
N ASN A 106 5.92 -0.52 11.97
CA ASN A 106 5.87 -0.25 13.40
C ASN A 106 4.79 -1.05 14.16
N GLU A 107 4.15 -2.04 13.53
CA GLU A 107 3.07 -2.87 14.09
C GLU A 107 1.86 -2.08 14.64
N LYS A 108 1.73 -0.80 14.28
CA LYS A 108 0.59 0.05 14.67
C LYS A 108 -0.67 -0.31 13.92
N ILE A 109 -0.54 -0.87 12.71
CA ILE A 109 -1.64 -1.28 11.85
C ILE A 109 -1.43 -2.73 11.42
N ALA A 110 -2.50 -3.53 11.50
CA ALA A 110 -2.50 -4.89 11.01
C ALA A 110 -2.45 -4.95 9.47
N LYS A 111 -1.78 -5.95 8.89
CA LYS A 111 -1.64 -6.09 7.43
C LYS A 111 -2.97 -6.25 6.71
N GLU A 112 -3.97 -6.78 7.40
CA GLU A 112 -5.35 -6.98 6.94
C GLU A 112 -6.09 -5.65 6.78
N SER A 113 -5.79 -4.64 7.60
CA SER A 113 -6.42 -3.31 7.55
C SER A 113 -6.03 -2.51 6.32
N VAL A 114 -4.92 -2.86 5.67
CA VAL A 114 -4.35 -2.07 4.57
C VAL A 114 -5.31 -1.96 3.38
N GLU A 115 -6.09 -3.00 3.05
CA GLU A 115 -7.07 -2.89 1.96
C GLU A 115 -8.16 -1.86 2.28
N GLU A 116 -8.65 -1.86 3.52
CA GLU A 116 -9.70 -0.93 3.97
C GLU A 116 -9.19 0.50 4.07
N ILE A 117 -7.94 0.69 4.50
CA ILE A 117 -7.27 1.99 4.51
C ILE A 117 -7.17 2.54 3.09
N LEU A 118 -6.73 1.72 2.12
CA LEU A 118 -6.63 2.14 0.72
C LEU A 118 -8.00 2.49 0.12
N LYS A 119 -9.07 1.78 0.50
CA LYS A 119 -10.45 2.15 0.10
C LYS A 119 -10.85 3.52 0.63
N LYS A 120 -10.69 3.76 1.94
CA LYS A 120 -10.99 5.07 2.53
C LYS A 120 -10.12 6.18 1.94
N ALA A 121 -8.85 5.87 1.63
CA ALA A 121 -7.95 6.80 0.97
C ALA A 121 -8.44 7.18 -0.42
N ALA A 122 -8.91 6.20 -1.20
CA ALA A 122 -9.47 6.45 -2.52
C ALA A 122 -10.74 7.32 -2.42
N GLU A 123 -11.70 6.94 -1.57
CA GLU A 123 -12.97 7.67 -1.43
C GLU A 123 -12.80 9.12 -0.96
N ASN A 124 -11.84 9.38 -0.07
CA ASN A 124 -11.61 10.69 0.54
C ASN A 124 -10.49 11.49 -0.13
N LYS A 125 -10.19 11.24 -1.40
CA LYS A 125 -9.19 12.00 -2.18
C LYS A 125 -7.80 12.05 -1.54
N GLY A 126 -7.38 10.93 -0.96
CA GLY A 126 -6.10 10.79 -0.27
C GLY A 126 -6.09 11.29 1.18
N LYS A 127 -7.22 11.70 1.76
CA LYS A 127 -7.30 12.00 3.21
C LYS A 127 -7.66 10.73 3.98
N VAL A 128 -6.82 10.34 4.92
CA VAL A 128 -7.04 9.16 5.77
C VAL A 128 -6.72 9.49 7.22
N GLU A 129 -7.67 9.21 8.10
CA GLU A 129 -7.42 9.19 9.54
C GLU A 129 -6.88 7.82 9.97
N PHE A 130 -5.57 7.66 9.94
CA PHE A 130 -4.91 6.39 10.29
C PHE A 130 -5.19 5.92 11.72
N LYS A 131 -5.47 6.86 12.64
CA LYS A 131 -5.81 6.56 14.04
C LYS A 131 -7.02 5.62 14.16
N GLU A 132 -7.96 5.66 13.21
CA GLU A 132 -9.11 4.77 13.21
C GLU A 132 -8.73 3.29 13.04
N PHE A 133 -7.57 3.02 12.45
CA PHE A 133 -7.10 1.68 12.10
C PHE A 133 -5.98 1.17 13.00
N PHE A 134 -5.60 1.95 14.01
CA PHE A 134 -4.57 1.53 14.95
C PHE A 134 -5.03 0.36 15.79
N VAL A 135 -4.08 -0.53 16.08
CA VAL A 135 -4.32 -1.65 16.99
C VAL A 135 -4.66 -1.08 18.37
N LEU A 136 -5.85 -1.42 18.86
CA LEU A 136 -6.33 -0.96 20.16
C LEU A 136 -5.57 -1.67 21.28
N SER A 137 -5.29 -0.94 22.35
CA SER A 137 -4.84 -1.57 23.60
C SER A 137 -5.93 -2.48 24.16
N GLU A 138 -5.55 -3.46 25.00
CA GLU A 138 -6.54 -4.38 25.61
C GLU A 138 -7.61 -3.64 26.42
N SER A 139 -7.24 -2.55 27.07
CA SER A 139 -8.15 -1.70 27.85
C SER A 139 -9.20 -1.01 26.96
N GLU A 140 -8.80 -0.47 25.82
CA GLU A 140 -9.70 0.18 24.87
C GLU A 140 -10.58 -0.85 24.16
N LEU A 141 -10.00 -2.00 23.78
CA LEU A 141 -10.72 -3.11 23.18
C LEU A 141 -11.83 -3.62 24.11
N LYS A 142 -11.54 -3.76 25.41
CA LYS A 142 -12.54 -4.17 26.42
C LYS A 142 -13.66 -3.15 26.58
N LYS A 143 -13.36 -1.84 26.56
CA LYS A 143 -14.38 -0.78 26.61
C LYS A 143 -15.29 -0.83 25.38
N GLU A 144 -14.72 -0.98 24.20
CA GLU A 144 -15.48 -0.99 22.96
C GLU A 144 -16.34 -2.26 22.82
N LEU A 145 -15.83 -3.42 23.25
CA LEU A 145 -16.59 -4.66 23.34
C LEU A 145 -17.74 -4.57 24.35
N LYS A 146 -17.52 -3.95 25.52
CA LYS A 146 -18.60 -3.69 26.49
C LYS A 146 -19.73 -2.88 25.89
N LYS A 147 -19.43 -1.78 25.20
CA LYS A 147 -20.45 -0.98 24.51
C LYS A 147 -21.22 -1.81 23.48
N ILE A 148 -20.54 -2.67 22.72
CA ILE A 148 -21.20 -3.52 21.71
C ILE A 148 -22.18 -4.50 22.37
N VAL A 149 -21.83 -5.05 23.54
CA VAL A 149 -22.70 -5.96 24.32
C VAL A 149 -23.89 -5.20 24.92
N GLU A 150 -23.66 -4.01 25.49
CA GLU A 150 -24.70 -3.15 26.06
C GLU A 150 -25.68 -2.61 25.00
N GLU A 151 -25.19 -2.26 23.81
CA GLU A 151 -26.01 -1.84 22.66
C GLU A 151 -26.86 -2.99 22.08
N ASN A 152 -26.59 -4.24 22.45
CA ASN A 152 -27.18 -5.44 21.85
C ASN A 152 -27.56 -6.49 22.91
N PRO A 153 -28.43 -6.15 23.87
CA PRO A 153 -28.84 -7.09 24.90
C PRO A 153 -29.56 -8.29 24.26
N GLY A 154 -29.02 -9.51 24.49
CA GLY A 154 -29.65 -10.76 24.05
C GLY A 154 -29.18 -11.33 22.70
N LEU A 155 -28.21 -10.72 22.02
CA LEU A 155 -27.62 -11.32 20.82
C LEU A 155 -26.79 -12.57 21.19
N PRO A 156 -26.91 -13.68 20.45
CA PRO A 156 -26.10 -14.87 20.69
C PRO A 156 -24.60 -14.55 20.63
N PHE A 157 -23.80 -15.23 21.45
CA PHE A 157 -22.34 -15.02 21.53
C PHE A 157 -21.65 -15.02 20.15
N LYS A 158 -22.04 -15.91 19.24
CA LYS A 158 -21.52 -15.97 17.86
C LYS A 158 -21.88 -14.73 17.03
N ALA A 159 -23.06 -14.16 17.22
CA ALA A 159 -23.51 -12.95 16.52
C ALA A 159 -22.80 -11.69 17.06
N LEU A 160 -22.56 -11.63 18.38
CA LEU A 160 -21.74 -10.57 19.00
C LEU A 160 -20.29 -10.61 18.47
N ILE A 161 -19.70 -11.80 18.32
CA ILE A 161 -18.38 -11.95 17.69
C ILE A 161 -18.39 -11.40 16.27
N GLY A 162 -19.38 -11.78 15.45
CA GLY A 162 -19.49 -11.29 14.07
C GLY A 162 -19.58 -9.76 13.99
N LYS A 163 -20.41 -9.16 14.85
CA LYS A 163 -20.59 -7.70 14.92
C LYS A 163 -19.34 -6.98 15.43
N ALA A 164 -18.68 -7.53 16.44
CA ALA A 164 -17.41 -7.03 16.94
C ALA A 164 -16.30 -7.13 15.88
N MET A 165 -16.20 -8.26 15.18
CA MET A 165 -15.23 -8.44 14.08
C MET A 165 -15.49 -7.50 12.90
N GLN A 166 -16.75 -7.16 12.63
CA GLN A 166 -17.09 -6.17 11.60
C GLN A 166 -16.71 -4.75 12.03
N LYS A 167 -17.02 -4.36 13.27
CA LYS A 167 -16.76 -2.99 13.78
C LYS A 167 -15.28 -2.75 14.13
N LEU A 168 -14.57 -3.80 14.55
CA LEU A 168 -13.17 -3.77 14.98
C LEU A 168 -12.24 -4.47 13.97
N ARG A 169 -12.65 -4.56 12.70
CA ARG A 169 -11.89 -5.24 11.66
C ARG A 169 -10.49 -4.64 11.55
N GLY A 170 -9.47 -5.47 11.80
CA GLY A 170 -8.08 -5.05 11.72
C GLY A 170 -7.57 -4.15 12.85
N LYS A 171 -8.40 -3.86 13.88
CA LYS A 171 -8.01 -3.11 15.09
C LYS A 171 -7.57 -4.02 16.25
N ALA A 172 -7.89 -5.30 16.19
CA ALA A 172 -7.46 -6.29 17.15
C ALA A 172 -7.44 -7.70 16.52
N PRO A 173 -6.54 -8.60 16.97
CA PRO A 173 -6.56 -9.98 16.53
C PRO A 173 -7.86 -10.65 16.98
N GLY A 174 -8.51 -11.38 16.07
CA GLY A 174 -9.79 -12.05 16.34
C GLY A 174 -9.77 -12.98 17.55
N LYS A 175 -8.62 -13.58 17.86
CA LYS A 175 -8.42 -14.39 19.08
C LYS A 175 -8.65 -13.57 20.35
N LYS A 176 -8.04 -12.38 20.46
CA LYS A 176 -8.22 -11.49 21.63
C LYS A 176 -9.64 -10.97 21.75
N ILE A 177 -10.31 -10.70 20.63
CA ILE A 177 -11.72 -10.28 20.62
C ILE A 177 -12.60 -11.37 21.27
N VAL A 178 -12.42 -12.62 20.87
CA VAL A 178 -13.19 -13.76 21.41
C VAL A 178 -12.87 -14.01 22.88
N GLU A 179 -11.60 -13.91 23.27
CA GLU A 179 -11.16 -14.11 24.65
C GLU A 179 -11.74 -13.06 25.60
N ILE A 180 -11.71 -11.78 25.22
CA ILE A 180 -12.30 -10.70 26.02
C ILE A 180 -13.83 -10.79 26.04
N LEU A 181 -14.47 -11.14 24.93
CA LEU A 181 -15.93 -11.36 24.89
C LEU A 181 -16.35 -12.51 25.81
N ARG A 182 -15.58 -13.61 25.86
CA ARG A 182 -15.86 -14.75 26.74
C ARG A 182 -15.73 -14.39 28.22
N GLY A 183 -14.94 -13.38 28.58
CA GLY A 183 -14.86 -12.86 29.95
C GLY A 183 -15.90 -11.79 30.29
N LEU A 184 -16.72 -11.36 29.32
CA LEU A 184 -17.74 -10.31 29.47
C LEU A 184 -19.18 -10.85 29.43
N CYS A 185 -19.38 -12.02 28.82
CA CYS A 185 -20.63 -12.79 28.83
C CYS A 185 -20.54 -13.93 29.85
#